data_AF-A0A6P7H8P7-F1
#
_entry.id   AF-A0A6P7H8P7-F1
#
_cell.length_a   1.000
_cell.length_b   1.000
_cell.length_c   1.000
_cell.angle_alpha   90.00
_cell.angle_beta   90.00
_cell.angle_gamma   90.00
#
_symmetry.space_group_name_H-M   'P 1'
#
loop_
_entity.id
_entity.type
_entity.pdbx_description
1 polymer ?
#
loop_
_entity_poly.entity_id
_entity_poly.type
_entity_poly.pdbx_seq_one_letter_code
_entity_poly.pdbx_strand_id
1 'polypeptide(L)'
;MEDLIKFEINVPEAYKAELLRLLPQVPTRVIEYDVNDVDATLENVTFTVKIRTNCCDKITALNWKKSFEERSYTSYNVDSTFKENTPRTIFKCVYHCLHNTRPPKKVKTPHYKHVNCPAKLTINVRNPKMKR
;
A
#
# COMPACT_ATOMS: atom_id res chain seq x y z
N MET A 1 -15.78 3.40 -17.05
CA MET A 1 -16.36 2.36 -16.18
C MET A 1 -15.51 2.33 -14.93
N GLU A 2 -16.09 2.68 -13.79
CA GLU A 2 -15.41 3.37 -12.69
C GLU A 2 -14.49 2.48 -11.84
N ASP A 3 -13.28 2.99 -11.62
CA ASP A 3 -12.25 2.42 -10.76
C ASP A 3 -12.65 2.53 -9.28
N LEU A 4 -12.90 1.38 -8.65
CA LEU A 4 -13.54 1.30 -7.33
C LEU A 4 -12.54 1.31 -6.16
N ILE A 5 -11.32 0.82 -6.38
CA ILE A 5 -10.25 0.88 -5.38
C ILE A 5 -8.97 1.41 -5.99
N LYS A 6 -8.24 2.22 -5.22
CA LYS A 6 -6.83 2.54 -5.49
C LYS A 6 -6.00 1.98 -4.33
N PHE A 7 -5.16 1.00 -4.62
CA PHE A 7 -4.04 0.65 -3.75
C PHE A 7 -2.83 1.46 -4.17
N GLU A 8 -2.13 2.06 -3.22
CA GLU A 8 -0.87 2.75 -3.50
C GLU A 8 0.20 2.13 -2.61
N ILE A 9 1.15 1.42 -3.22
CA ILE A 9 2.27 0.81 -2.51
C ILE A 9 3.55 1.54 -2.90
N ASN A 10 4.20 2.19 -1.95
CA ASN A 10 5.52 2.78 -2.15
C ASN A 10 6.59 1.80 -1.66
N VAL A 11 7.58 1.42 -2.47
CA VAL A 11 8.71 0.55 -2.09
C VAL A 11 9.99 0.96 -2.84
N PRO A 12 11.20 0.61 -2.34
CA PRO A 12 12.42 0.79 -3.13
C PRO A 12 12.39 -0.03 -4.44
N GLU A 13 12.99 0.50 -5.52
CA GLU A 13 12.95 -0.13 -6.85
C GLU A 13 13.47 -1.58 -6.88
N ALA A 14 14.46 -1.91 -6.04
CA ALA A 14 15.02 -3.26 -5.92
C ALA A 14 13.95 -4.33 -5.62
N TYR A 15 12.83 -3.97 -5.00
CA TYR A 15 11.75 -4.89 -4.63
C TYR A 15 10.62 -4.94 -5.67
N LYS A 16 10.72 -4.21 -6.78
CA LYS A 16 9.67 -4.11 -7.81
C LYS A 16 9.26 -5.46 -8.39
N ALA A 17 10.23 -6.27 -8.81
CA ALA A 17 9.97 -7.55 -9.47
C ALA A 17 9.30 -8.56 -8.53
N GLU A 18 9.70 -8.54 -7.25
CA GLU A 18 9.15 -9.39 -6.22
C GLU A 18 7.73 -8.96 -5.83
N LEU A 19 7.51 -7.65 -5.68
CA LEU A 19 6.19 -7.11 -5.39
C LEU A 19 5.16 -7.47 -6.45
N LEU A 20 5.53 -7.41 -7.74
CA LEU A 20 4.66 -7.82 -8.84
C LEU A 20 4.24 -9.30 -8.78
N ARG A 21 5.10 -10.19 -8.27
CA ARG A 21 4.77 -11.61 -8.08
C ARG A 21 3.85 -11.84 -6.88
N LEU A 22 3.93 -10.96 -5.88
CA LEU A 22 3.20 -11.05 -4.62
C LEU A 22 1.78 -10.49 -4.72
N LEU A 23 1.49 -9.67 -5.74
CA LEU A 23 0.15 -9.17 -5.96
C LEU A 23 -0.83 -10.34 -6.13
N PRO A 24 -1.96 -10.34 -5.40
CA PRO A 24 -2.92 -11.43 -5.54
C PRO A 24 -3.48 -11.41 -6.96
N GLN A 25 -3.67 -12.58 -7.58
CA GLN A 25 -4.32 -12.75 -8.89
C GLN A 25 -5.84 -12.52 -8.79
N VAL A 26 -6.26 -11.45 -8.11
CA VAL A 26 -7.62 -10.93 -8.22
C VAL A 26 -7.82 -10.53 -9.68
N PRO A 27 -9.04 -10.59 -10.25
CA PRO A 27 -9.35 -9.96 -11.53
C PRO A 27 -9.11 -8.45 -11.41
N THR A 28 -7.84 -8.08 -11.59
CA THR A 28 -7.30 -6.74 -11.45
C THR A 28 -7.43 -6.11 -12.81
N ARG A 29 -8.29 -5.09 -12.91
CA ARG A 29 -8.62 -4.50 -14.21
C ARG A 29 -7.48 -3.62 -14.73
N VAL A 30 -6.78 -2.94 -13.83
CA VAL A 30 -5.69 -2.03 -14.20
C VAL A 30 -4.60 -2.05 -13.13
N ILE A 31 -3.36 -2.30 -13.55
CA ILE A 31 -2.15 -2.08 -12.76
C ILE A 31 -1.41 -0.91 -13.42
N GLU A 32 -1.41 0.25 -12.79
CA GLU A 32 -0.60 1.40 -13.19
C GLU A 32 0.65 1.42 -12.31
N TYR A 33 1.82 1.58 -12.92
CA TYR A 33 3.10 1.73 -12.22
C TYR A 33 3.65 3.12 -12.46
N ASP A 34 4.19 3.74 -11.41
CA ASP A 34 4.68 5.11 -11.44
C ASP A 34 5.94 5.19 -10.57
N VAL A 35 7.05 5.64 -11.15
CA VAL A 35 8.31 5.89 -10.41
C VAL A 35 8.22 7.35 -9.96
N ASN A 36 7.94 7.57 -8.67
CA ASN A 36 7.52 8.89 -8.19
C ASN A 36 8.65 9.71 -7.54
N ASP A 37 9.82 9.12 -7.29
CA ASP A 37 10.94 9.90 -6.76
C ASP A 37 12.28 9.26 -7.16
N VAL A 38 13.04 10.00 -7.95
CA VAL A 38 14.46 9.73 -8.23
C VAL A 38 15.22 10.85 -7.53
N ASP A 39 15.46 10.69 -6.24
CA ASP A 39 16.34 11.60 -5.54
C ASP A 39 17.76 11.44 -6.13
N ALA A 40 18.52 12.53 -6.25
CA ALA A 40 19.76 12.60 -7.05
C ALA A 40 20.91 11.71 -6.53
N THR A 41 20.68 10.95 -5.46
CA THR A 41 21.49 9.83 -5.01
C THR A 41 20.78 8.52 -5.38
N LEU A 42 21.46 7.66 -6.14
CA LEU A 42 21.01 6.33 -6.58
C LEU A 42 20.47 5.37 -5.48
N GLU A 43 20.38 5.81 -4.23
CA GLU A 43 20.06 5.00 -3.05
C GLU A 43 18.58 5.08 -2.63
N ASN A 44 17.79 6.08 -3.08
CA ASN A 44 16.41 6.27 -2.62
C ASN A 44 15.38 6.37 -3.77
N VAL A 45 15.45 5.47 -4.76
CA VAL A 45 14.40 5.40 -5.78
C VAL A 45 13.13 4.83 -5.15
N THR A 46 12.06 5.63 -5.08
CA THR A 46 10.76 5.19 -4.58
C THR A 46 9.83 4.80 -5.73
N PHE A 47 9.38 3.55 -5.70
CA PHE A 47 8.51 2.95 -6.69
C PHE A 47 7.08 2.89 -6.14
N THR A 48 6.13 3.48 -6.87
CA THR A 48 4.73 3.47 -6.50
C THR A 48 3.93 2.55 -7.41
N VAL A 49 3.27 1.54 -6.83
CA VAL A 49 2.30 0.71 -7.55
C VAL A 49 0.89 1.16 -7.26
N LYS A 50 0.15 1.52 -8.31
CA LYS A 50 -1.27 1.87 -8.26
C LYS A 50 -2.10 0.72 -8.80
N ILE A 51 -2.73 -0.04 -7.91
CA ILE A 51 -3.58 -1.18 -8.30
C ILE A 51 -5.03 -0.76 -8.22
N ARG A 52 -5.79 -0.99 -9.30
CA ARG A 52 -7.22 -0.74 -9.34
C ARG A 52 -8.00 -2.04 -9.52
N THR A 53 -8.90 -2.29 -8.58
CA THR A 53 -9.75 -3.48 -8.56
C THR A 53 -11.20 -3.12 -8.28
N ASN A 54 -12.10 -4.02 -8.68
CA ASN A 54 -13.52 -3.92 -8.37
C ASN A 54 -13.76 -4.45 -6.95
N CYS A 55 -13.95 -3.55 -6.00
CA CYS A 55 -14.42 -3.93 -4.68
C CYS A 55 -15.20 -2.76 -4.08
N CYS A 56 -16.36 -3.08 -3.52
CA CYS A 56 -17.38 -2.11 -3.15
C CYS A 56 -17.48 -1.92 -1.63
N ASP A 57 -16.73 -2.69 -0.86
CA ASP A 57 -16.90 -2.76 0.59
C ASP A 57 -15.56 -2.85 1.33
N LYS A 58 -15.58 -2.43 2.60
CA LYS A 58 -14.40 -2.43 3.47
C LYS A 58 -13.89 -3.84 3.76
N ILE A 59 -14.77 -4.83 3.88
CA ILE A 59 -14.41 -6.19 4.30
C ILE A 59 -13.54 -6.84 3.23
N THR A 60 -13.97 -6.78 1.98
CA THR A 60 -13.22 -7.30 0.83
C THR A 60 -11.85 -6.60 0.69
N ALA A 61 -11.78 -5.29 0.94
CA ALA A 61 -10.51 -4.55 0.91
C ALA A 61 -9.54 -4.98 2.03
N LEU A 62 -10.06 -5.26 3.24
CA LEU A 62 -9.26 -5.78 4.35
C LEU A 62 -8.83 -7.24 4.12
N ASN A 63 -9.68 -8.06 3.51
CA ASN A 63 -9.30 -9.42 3.11
C ASN A 63 -8.18 -9.40 2.07
N TRP A 64 -8.24 -8.49 1.09
CA TRP A 64 -7.15 -8.28 0.14
C TRP A 64 -5.85 -7.92 0.83
N LYS A 65 -5.90 -6.98 1.80
CA LYS A 65 -4.72 -6.62 2.61
C LYS A 65 -4.13 -7.84 3.28
N LYS A 66 -4.97 -8.64 3.95
CA LYS A 66 -4.53 -9.85 4.66
C LYS A 66 -3.88 -10.85 3.72
N SER A 67 -4.48 -11.11 2.56
CA SER A 67 -3.89 -12.00 1.55
C SER A 67 -2.58 -11.44 0.97
N PHE A 68 -2.47 -10.13 0.82
CA PHE A 68 -1.22 -9.48 0.41
C PHE A 68 -0.13 -9.63 1.47
N GLU A 69 -0.46 -9.41 2.74
CA GLU A 69 0.44 -9.63 3.89
C GLU A 69 0.95 -11.07 3.96
N GLU A 70 0.04 -12.05 3.85
CA GLU A 70 0.36 -13.48 3.87
C GLU A 70 1.29 -13.89 2.73
N ARG A 71 1.06 -13.38 1.51
CA ARG A 71 1.91 -13.69 0.35
C ARG A 71 3.26 -13.01 0.43
N SER A 72 3.27 -11.73 0.79
CA SER A 72 4.48 -10.91 0.81
C SER A 72 5.34 -11.11 2.04
N TYR A 73 4.86 -11.88 3.04
CA TYR A 73 5.51 -12.04 4.34
C TYR A 73 5.80 -10.69 5.02
N THR A 74 4.96 -9.69 4.75
CA THR A 74 5.05 -8.37 5.37
C THR A 74 3.81 -8.09 6.20
N SER A 75 3.97 -7.29 7.24
CA SER A 75 2.89 -6.85 8.10
C SER A 75 2.75 -5.35 8.01
N TYR A 76 1.52 -4.84 7.95
CA TYR A 76 1.21 -3.43 7.83
C TYR A 76 0.29 -2.99 8.97
N ASN A 77 0.75 -2.00 9.74
CA ASN A 77 -0.04 -1.35 10.78
C ASN A 77 -0.68 -0.08 10.27
N VAL A 78 -1.79 0.31 10.89
CA VAL A 78 -2.48 1.56 10.58
C VAL A 78 -1.57 2.74 10.90
N ASP A 79 -1.31 3.58 9.91
CA ASP A 79 -0.59 4.86 10.02
C ASP A 79 -1.59 6.02 10.18
N SER A 80 -2.65 6.01 9.36
CA SER A 80 -3.68 7.05 9.41
C SER A 80 -5.03 6.52 8.94
N THR A 81 -6.08 6.88 9.67
CA THR A 81 -7.48 6.61 9.31
C THR A 81 -8.14 7.87 8.78
N PHE A 82 -9.15 7.69 7.93
CA PHE A 82 -9.94 8.78 7.38
C PHE A 82 -11.42 8.53 7.69
N LYS A 83 -12.25 9.58 7.62
CA LYS A 83 -13.69 9.45 7.82
C LYS A 83 -14.28 8.42 6.84
N GLU A 84 -14.92 7.39 7.38
CA GLU A 84 -15.58 6.33 6.62
C GLU A 84 -17.00 6.73 6.21
N ASN A 85 -17.55 6.03 5.21
CA ASN A 85 -18.94 6.20 4.73
C ASN A 85 -19.30 7.63 4.34
N THR A 86 -18.32 8.38 3.81
CA THR A 86 -18.61 9.65 3.18
C THR A 86 -19.25 9.41 1.82
N PRO A 87 -19.99 10.40 1.27
CA PRO A 87 -20.64 10.24 -0.02
C PRO A 87 -19.67 9.77 -1.12
N ARG A 88 -18.40 10.23 -1.12
CA ARG A 88 -17.36 9.86 -2.11
C ARG A 88 -16.49 8.67 -1.72
N THR A 89 -16.25 8.46 -0.43
CA THR A 89 -15.29 7.47 0.09
C THR A 89 -16.00 6.53 1.06
N ILE A 90 -16.03 5.25 0.71
CA ILE A 90 -16.55 4.18 1.57
C ILE A 90 -15.53 3.89 2.67
N PHE A 91 -14.27 3.68 2.28
CA PHE A 91 -13.19 3.37 3.20
C PHE A 91 -11.88 3.94 2.70
N LYS A 92 -11.11 4.60 3.56
CA LYS A 92 -9.73 4.98 3.26
C LYS A 92 -8.87 4.80 4.49
N CYS A 93 -7.76 4.11 4.32
CA CYS A 93 -6.79 3.88 5.37
C CYS A 93 -5.38 3.83 4.77
N VAL A 94 -4.43 4.45 5.49
CA VAL A 94 -3.01 4.40 5.16
C VAL A 94 -2.34 3.51 6.19
N TYR A 95 -1.49 2.61 5.71
CA TYR A 95 -0.75 1.67 6.50
C TYR A 95 0.75 1.84 6.25
N HIS A 96 1.55 1.63 7.29
CA HIS A 96 3.01 1.57 7.20
C HIS A 96 3.48 0.13 7.44
N CYS A 97 4.54 -0.27 6.74
CA CYS A 97 5.13 -1.60 6.88
C CYS A 97 5.87 -1.74 8.23
N LEU A 98 5.69 -2.89 8.88
CA LEU A 98 6.33 -3.28 10.14
C LEU A 98 7.60 -4.12 9.94
N HIS A 99 8.05 -4.28 8.69
CA HIS A 99 9.29 -5.00 8.43
C HIS A 99 10.47 -4.24 9.06
N ASN A 100 11.11 -4.85 10.05
CA ASN A 100 12.18 -4.24 10.85
C ASN A 100 13.42 -3.95 10.00
N THR A 101 13.39 -2.82 9.31
CA THR A 101 14.55 -2.23 8.65
C THR A 101 15.36 -1.49 9.70
N ARG A 102 16.69 -1.66 9.64
CA ARG A 102 17.65 -1.10 10.59
C ARG A 102 17.32 0.37 10.90
N PRO A 103 17.27 0.78 12.18
CA PRO A 103 16.91 2.15 12.53
C PRO A 103 17.91 3.15 11.92
N PRO A 104 17.45 4.36 11.55
CA PRO A 104 18.29 5.37 10.87
C PRO A 104 19.41 5.91 11.77
N LYS A 105 19.29 5.71 13.09
CA LYS A 105 20.32 6.04 14.07
C LYS A 105 20.93 4.76 14.62
N LYS A 106 22.22 4.79 14.97
CA LYS A 106 22.90 3.71 15.71
C LYS A 106 22.33 3.62 17.14
N VAL A 107 21.12 3.10 17.28
CA VAL A 107 20.52 2.81 18.57
C VAL A 107 21.08 1.46 19.02
N LYS A 108 21.77 1.42 20.18
CA LYS A 108 22.32 0.17 20.74
C LYS A 108 21.23 -0.89 20.97
N THR A 109 20.01 -0.46 21.23
CA THR A 109 18.82 -1.29 21.43
C THR A 109 17.62 -0.69 20.69
N PRO A 110 17.38 -1.07 19.41
CA PRO A 110 16.20 -0.66 18.70
C PRO A 110 14.96 -1.16 19.44
N HIS A 111 13.99 -0.28 19.70
CA HIS A 111 12.70 -0.73 20.20
C HIS A 111 12.00 -1.55 19.10
N TYR A 112 11.29 -2.62 19.45
CA TYR A 112 10.61 -3.49 18.47
C TYR A 112 9.58 -2.77 17.58
N LYS A 113 9.11 -1.58 18.01
CA LYS A 113 8.24 -0.68 17.23
C LYS A 113 9.00 0.34 16.37
N HIS A 114 10.33 0.41 16.45
CA HIS A 114 11.14 1.33 15.63
C HIS A 114 11.37 0.69 14.27
N VAL A 115 10.32 0.73 13.46
CA VAL A 115 10.35 0.25 12.09
C VAL A 115 10.60 1.45 11.18
N ASN A 116 11.71 1.46 10.46
CA ASN A 116 12.03 2.54 9.52
C ASN A 116 11.72 2.15 8.07
N CYS A 117 10.75 1.24 7.87
CA CYS A 117 10.43 0.79 6.53
C CYS A 117 9.75 1.95 5.79
N PRO A 118 10.29 2.44 4.67
CA PRO A 118 9.66 3.51 3.91
C PRO A 118 8.37 3.04 3.22
N ALA A 119 8.10 1.74 3.24
CA ALA A 119 6.98 1.17 2.53
C ALA A 119 5.64 1.53 3.16
N LYS A 120 4.77 2.13 2.35
CA LYS A 120 3.41 2.51 2.71
C LYS A 120 2.42 1.84 1.79
N LEU A 121 1.30 1.37 2.36
CA LEU A 121 0.16 0.83 1.64
C LEU A 121 -1.04 1.75 1.92
N THR A 122 -1.59 2.36 0.88
CA THR A 122 -2.86 3.11 0.99
C THR A 122 -3.96 2.29 0.36
N ILE A 123 -5.05 2.06 1.10
CA ILE A 123 -6.28 1.44 0.59
C ILE A 123 -7.34 2.53 0.51
N ASN A 124 -7.92 2.74 -0.67
CA ASN A 124 -8.99 3.70 -0.88
C ASN A 124 -10.13 3.06 -1.67
N VAL A 125 -11.26 2.81 -1.01
CA VAL A 125 -12.52 2.31 -1.57
C VAL A 125 -13.45 3.49 -1.82
N ARG A 126 -13.78 3.72 -3.10
CA ARG A 126 -14.64 4.81 -3.54
C ARG A 126 -16.06 4.33 -3.75
N ASN A 127 -17.02 5.24 -3.61
CA ASN A 127 -18.42 4.93 -3.86
C ASN A 127 -18.71 4.93 -5.37
N PRO A 128 -19.12 3.79 -5.98
CA PRO A 128 -19.44 3.72 -7.41
C PRO A 128 -20.68 4.55 -7.79
N LYS A 129 -21.55 4.86 -6.82
CA LYS A 129 -22.79 5.62 -7.11
C LYS A 129 -22.51 7.10 -7.36
N MET A 130 -21.29 7.56 -7.13
CA MET A 130 -20.85 8.92 -7.36
C MET A 130 -20.09 9.02 -8.67
N LYS A 131 -20.80 9.40 -9.73
CA LYS A 131 -20.18 9.77 -11.01
C LYS A 131 -19.22 10.94 -10.79
N ARG A 132 -18.08 10.87 -11.46
CA ARG A 132 -17.03 11.89 -11.45
C ARG A 132 -17.46 13.15 -12.21
#